data_AF-A0A9D1GBY4-F1
#
_entry.id   AF-A0A9D1GBY4-F1
#
_cell.length_a   1.000
_cell.length_b   1.000
_cell.length_c   1.000
_cell.angle_alpha   90.00
_cell.angle_beta   90.00
_cell.angle_gamma   90.00
#
_symmetry.space_group_name_H-M   'P 1'
#
loop_
_entity.id
_entity.type
_entity.pdbx_description
1 polymer ?
#
loop_
_entity_poly.entity_id
_entity_poly.type
_entity_poly.pdbx_seq_one_letter_code
_entity_poly.pdbx_strand_id
1 'polypeptide(L)'
;MKKKKIIVTIAIIVAVALLVAGGILIYQNYSNKNRIVTSFNELKTALVETLNLNEENTNNGSIRQTVTGSTTFNINPLLGNSTDGSDIIINNLNNSVFNYEYRLDTESKNMYLDGSLLFSNAEMLGINFYQAESISYVFLRNIFDKYIVIEDNDFFTYLEESEQAVDDINYIYDKIIESLGNNITNDDIKVTNVDGKKKISLELDEKRLDEISKNIVEDLKKDDRAKEILGEGLDNLDTSSDSSTTDNNSYLYYNIYLEKDNIVTYEFGVNDSEGDYSIEFNNGDEKSFIIKEGNTETLKGIITNNNDTTTIALSSNNTNLGTVTINENNINLNIVLDSATNTGITANITSNTSNNNITTTFAIALSINGSSVDILTATDNKTITDGVADFSNIDTTNNISVNNLTEADITTIENNLMTILYNFMGIAM
;
A
#
# COMPACT_ATOMS: atom_id res chain seq x y z
N MET A 1 -56.99 1.43 -45.09
CA MET A 1 -56.61 2.61 -44.26
C MET A 1 -56.31 2.32 -42.79
N LYS A 2 -56.91 1.30 -42.12
CA LYS A 2 -56.69 1.05 -40.67
C LYS A 2 -55.30 0.49 -40.29
N LYS A 3 -54.66 -0.36 -41.11
CA LYS A 3 -53.31 -0.92 -40.83
C LYS A 3 -52.15 0.10 -40.92
N LYS A 4 -52.25 1.11 -41.81
CA LYS A 4 -51.23 2.18 -41.92
C LYS A 4 -51.24 3.14 -40.71
N LYS A 5 -52.42 3.41 -40.12
CA LYS A 5 -52.51 4.26 -38.92
C LYS A 5 -51.91 3.59 -37.68
N ILE A 6 -52.11 2.28 -37.51
CA ILE A 6 -51.57 1.53 -36.36
C ILE A 6 -50.03 1.46 -36.40
N ILE A 7 -49.44 1.22 -37.58
CA ILE A 7 -47.98 1.16 -37.74
C ILE A 7 -47.33 2.54 -37.49
N VAL A 8 -47.96 3.62 -37.95
CA VAL A 8 -47.48 4.99 -37.70
C VAL A 8 -47.61 5.37 -36.21
N THR A 9 -48.69 4.98 -35.54
CA THR A 9 -48.85 5.23 -34.10
C THR A 9 -47.84 4.44 -33.26
N ILE A 10 -47.54 3.19 -33.61
CA ILE A 10 -46.51 2.39 -32.92
C ILE A 10 -45.12 2.97 -33.15
N ALA A 11 -44.80 3.42 -34.36
CA ALA A 11 -43.52 4.06 -34.65
C ALA A 11 -43.32 5.37 -33.87
N ILE A 12 -44.37 6.17 -33.67
CA ILE A 12 -44.33 7.38 -32.86
C ILE A 12 -44.18 7.06 -31.37
N ILE A 13 -44.87 6.03 -30.86
CA ILE A 13 -44.72 5.60 -29.46
C ILE A 13 -43.32 5.06 -29.19
N VAL A 14 -42.75 4.28 -30.11
CA VAL A 14 -41.37 3.76 -30.01
C VAL A 14 -40.34 4.89 -30.14
N ALA A 15 -40.55 5.87 -31.03
CA ALA A 15 -39.68 7.04 -31.15
C ALA A 15 -39.72 7.94 -29.90
N VAL A 16 -40.90 8.14 -29.31
CA VAL A 16 -41.06 8.88 -28.04
C VAL A 16 -40.49 8.07 -26.87
N ALA A 17 -40.67 6.75 -26.83
CA ALA A 17 -40.07 5.89 -25.81
C ALA A 17 -38.53 5.83 -25.93
N LEU A 18 -37.96 5.90 -27.15
CA LEU A 18 -36.51 6.00 -27.37
C LEU A 18 -35.96 7.40 -27.08
N LEU A 19 -36.73 8.46 -27.29
CA LEU A 19 -36.36 9.83 -26.91
C LEU A 19 -36.50 10.06 -25.40
N VAL A 20 -37.45 9.39 -24.74
CA VAL A 20 -37.62 9.41 -23.28
C VAL A 20 -36.63 8.47 -22.61
N ALA A 21 -36.36 7.27 -23.15
CA ALA A 21 -35.32 6.38 -22.64
C ALA A 21 -33.92 6.91 -22.93
N GLY A 22 -33.68 7.49 -24.11
CA GLY A 22 -32.46 8.21 -24.45
C GLY A 22 -32.33 9.50 -23.64
N GLY A 23 -33.42 10.23 -23.41
CA GLY A 23 -33.45 11.40 -22.54
C GLY A 23 -33.27 11.06 -21.07
N ILE A 24 -33.75 9.91 -20.59
CA ILE A 24 -33.56 9.41 -19.21
C ILE A 24 -32.16 8.84 -19.04
N LEU A 25 -31.58 8.12 -20.01
CA LEU A 25 -30.19 7.65 -19.95
C LEU A 25 -29.20 8.82 -20.07
N ILE A 26 -29.51 9.84 -20.88
CA ILE A 26 -28.76 11.10 -20.93
C ILE A 26 -28.98 11.87 -19.62
N TYR A 27 -30.20 12.02 -19.08
CA TYR A 27 -30.44 12.73 -17.81
C TYR A 27 -29.88 11.99 -16.58
N GLN A 28 -29.83 10.66 -16.62
CA GLN A 28 -29.18 9.82 -15.61
C GLN A 28 -27.65 9.84 -15.76
N ASN A 29 -27.08 10.05 -16.95
CA ASN A 29 -25.64 10.31 -17.11
C ASN A 29 -25.24 11.79 -16.96
N TYR A 30 -26.19 12.74 -16.97
CA TYR A 30 -25.92 14.19 -16.97
C TYR A 30 -26.45 14.97 -15.75
N SER A 31 -27.15 14.33 -14.80
CA SER A 31 -27.41 15.01 -13.53
C SER A 31 -26.08 15.25 -12.81
N ASN A 32 -25.85 16.47 -12.31
CA ASN A 32 -24.58 16.79 -11.63
C ASN A 32 -24.33 15.87 -10.43
N LYS A 33 -25.42 15.41 -9.78
CA LYS A 33 -25.43 14.34 -8.78
C LYS A 33 -24.78 13.06 -9.29
N ASN A 34 -25.28 12.50 -10.39
CA ASN A 34 -24.74 11.27 -10.93
C ASN A 34 -23.31 11.45 -11.44
N ARG A 35 -22.94 12.65 -11.91
CA ARG A 35 -21.56 12.97 -12.28
C ARG A 35 -20.62 12.91 -11.07
N ILE A 36 -21.01 13.45 -9.92
CA ILE A 36 -20.24 13.33 -8.66
C ILE A 36 -20.08 11.86 -8.27
N VAL A 37 -21.17 11.08 -8.24
CA VAL A 37 -21.11 9.66 -7.86
C VAL A 37 -20.21 8.85 -8.81
N THR A 38 -20.39 9.03 -10.11
CA THR A 38 -19.60 8.33 -11.14
C THR A 38 -18.13 8.74 -11.08
N SER A 39 -17.84 9.98 -10.68
CA SER A 39 -16.46 10.47 -10.64
C SER A 39 -15.59 9.77 -9.60
N PHE A 40 -16.15 9.22 -8.52
CA PHE A 40 -15.37 8.42 -7.56
C PHE A 40 -14.82 7.15 -8.21
N ASN A 41 -15.63 6.47 -9.04
CA ASN A 41 -15.19 5.31 -9.83
C ASN A 41 -14.20 5.71 -10.93
N GLU A 42 -14.42 6.85 -11.59
CA GLU A 42 -13.46 7.38 -12.58
C GLU A 42 -12.13 7.76 -11.91
N LEU A 43 -12.15 8.32 -10.69
CA LEU A 43 -10.95 8.63 -9.91
C LEU A 43 -10.18 7.35 -9.56
N LYS A 44 -10.87 6.32 -9.05
CA LYS A 44 -10.26 5.00 -8.78
C LYS A 44 -9.55 4.46 -10.03
N THR A 45 -10.24 4.46 -11.16
CA THR A 45 -9.70 4.01 -12.46
C THR A 45 -8.49 4.86 -12.87
N ALA A 46 -8.62 6.18 -12.80
CA ALA A 46 -7.56 7.12 -13.17
C ALA A 46 -6.30 6.96 -12.30
N LEU A 47 -6.46 6.68 -10.99
CA LEU A 47 -5.33 6.42 -10.09
C LEU A 47 -4.64 5.09 -10.44
N VAL A 48 -5.39 4.02 -10.66
CA VAL A 48 -4.86 2.70 -11.07
C VAL A 48 -4.08 2.82 -12.38
N GLU A 49 -4.66 3.45 -13.40
CA GLU A 49 -4.02 3.66 -14.71
C GLU A 49 -2.78 4.57 -14.61
N THR A 50 -2.84 5.63 -13.80
CA THR A 50 -1.75 6.59 -13.66
C THR A 50 -0.54 6.00 -12.95
N LEU A 51 -0.80 5.20 -11.92
CA LEU A 51 0.23 4.53 -11.13
C LEU A 51 0.66 3.19 -11.74
N ASN A 52 0.07 2.80 -12.87
CA ASN A 52 0.31 1.54 -13.56
C ASN A 52 0.16 0.32 -12.62
N LEU A 53 -0.84 0.36 -11.74
CA LEU A 53 -1.13 -0.68 -10.75
C LEU A 53 -1.87 -1.88 -11.39
N ASN A 54 -1.66 -2.15 -12.68
CA ASN A 54 -2.40 -3.19 -13.39
C ASN A 54 -2.21 -4.57 -12.72
N GLU A 55 -3.34 -5.25 -12.51
CA GLU A 55 -3.55 -6.55 -11.85
C GLU A 55 -2.86 -7.75 -12.53
N GLU A 56 -1.98 -7.56 -13.51
CA GLU A 56 -1.46 -8.67 -14.32
C GLU A 56 -0.46 -9.61 -13.60
N ASN A 57 -0.18 -9.41 -12.30
CA ASN A 57 0.80 -10.20 -11.56
C ASN A 57 0.33 -10.84 -10.25
N THR A 58 -0.98 -10.96 -10.00
CA THR A 58 -1.45 -12.02 -9.07
C THR A 58 -1.46 -13.33 -9.85
N ASN A 59 -0.28 -13.93 -9.99
CA ASN A 59 -0.14 -15.26 -10.57
C ASN A 59 -0.85 -16.25 -9.63
N ASN A 60 -2.12 -16.48 -9.98
CA ASN A 60 -3.17 -17.19 -9.25
C ASN A 60 -2.96 -18.71 -9.27
N GLY A 61 -1.71 -19.15 -9.13
CA GLY A 61 -1.30 -20.55 -9.18
C GLY A 61 -0.83 -21.05 -7.82
N SER A 62 -1.05 -22.33 -7.53
CA SER A 62 -0.37 -22.96 -6.38
C SER A 62 1.13 -22.72 -6.50
N ILE A 63 1.69 -22.00 -5.52
CA ILE A 63 3.11 -21.69 -5.51
C ILE A 63 3.80 -22.86 -4.86
N ARG A 64 4.60 -23.56 -5.65
CA ARG A 64 5.53 -24.57 -5.17
C ARG A 64 6.93 -24.16 -5.58
N GLN A 65 7.74 -23.67 -4.65
CA GLN A 65 9.07 -23.15 -4.99
C GLN A 65 10.07 -23.30 -3.85
N THR A 66 11.34 -23.33 -4.24
CA THR A 66 12.49 -23.23 -3.34
C THR A 66 13.32 -22.01 -3.74
N VAL A 67 13.63 -21.16 -2.78
CA VAL A 67 14.47 -19.97 -2.94
C VAL A 67 15.67 -20.12 -2.02
N THR A 68 16.87 -20.13 -2.59
CA THR A 68 18.12 -20.09 -1.81
C THR A 68 18.82 -18.77 -2.07
N GLY A 69 19.29 -18.09 -1.05
CA GLY A 69 19.97 -16.82 -1.23
C GLY A 69 20.95 -16.45 -0.14
N SER A 70 21.63 -15.34 -0.38
CA SER A 70 22.59 -14.76 0.56
C SER A 70 22.56 -13.24 0.46
N THR A 71 22.46 -12.58 1.61
CA THR A 71 22.53 -11.13 1.75
C THR A 71 23.85 -10.71 2.38
N THR A 72 24.50 -9.73 1.78
CA THR A 72 25.70 -9.07 2.31
C THR A 72 25.43 -7.59 2.53
N PHE A 73 26.07 -7.00 3.54
CA PHE A 73 25.95 -5.59 3.86
C PHE A 73 27.29 -4.89 3.67
N ASN A 74 27.24 -3.66 3.17
CA ASN A 74 28.36 -2.75 3.10
C ASN A 74 27.91 -1.38 3.62
N ILE A 75 28.18 -1.14 4.88
CA ILE A 75 27.87 0.08 5.62
C ILE A 75 29.15 0.91 5.69
N ASN A 76 29.02 2.21 5.42
CA ASN A 76 30.18 3.08 5.40
C ASN A 76 30.77 3.24 6.82
N PRO A 77 32.06 2.93 7.00
CA PRO A 77 32.71 3.02 8.31
C PRO A 77 32.81 4.45 8.84
N LEU A 78 32.66 5.49 8.01
CA LEU A 78 32.63 6.88 8.47
C LEU A 78 31.44 7.19 9.39
N LEU A 79 30.39 6.35 9.39
CA LEU A 79 29.27 6.43 10.33
C LEU A 79 29.62 5.89 11.73
N GLY A 80 30.69 5.10 11.83
CA GLY A 80 31.02 4.34 13.02
C GLY A 80 31.93 5.04 14.01
N ASN A 81 32.59 6.17 13.66
CA ASN A 81 33.56 6.94 14.47
C ASN A 81 32.98 7.54 15.79
N SER A 82 31.91 6.91 16.26
CA SER A 82 31.37 6.70 17.59
C SER A 82 32.32 6.46 18.75
N THR A 83 32.29 7.27 19.81
CA THR A 83 32.80 6.80 21.13
C THR A 83 31.88 5.78 21.81
N ASP A 84 30.75 5.42 21.19
CA ASP A 84 29.68 4.57 21.73
C ASP A 84 29.76 3.10 21.29
N GLY A 85 30.77 2.73 20.49
CA GLY A 85 30.98 1.35 20.02
C GLY A 85 30.23 0.98 18.74
N SER A 86 29.58 1.94 18.06
CA SER A 86 28.91 1.72 16.77
C SER A 86 29.86 1.22 15.67
N ASP A 87 31.13 1.64 15.69
CA ASP A 87 32.23 1.14 14.84
C ASP A 87 32.33 -0.38 14.81
N ILE A 88 32.23 -1.03 15.98
CA ILE A 88 32.39 -2.49 16.10
C ILE A 88 31.20 -3.20 15.47
N ILE A 89 29.99 -2.69 15.72
CA ILE A 89 28.74 -3.23 15.17
C ILE A 89 28.74 -3.10 13.65
N ILE A 90 29.12 -1.93 13.12
CA ILE A 90 29.22 -1.67 11.68
C ILE A 90 30.25 -2.60 11.04
N ASN A 91 31.43 -2.73 11.64
CA ASN A 91 32.45 -3.66 11.17
C ASN A 91 31.94 -5.11 11.18
N ASN A 92 31.18 -5.51 12.20
CA ASN A 92 30.65 -6.86 12.29
C ASN A 92 29.53 -7.13 11.29
N LEU A 93 28.65 -6.16 11.03
CA LEU A 93 27.66 -6.24 9.96
C LEU A 93 28.31 -6.35 8.57
N ASN A 94 29.38 -5.59 8.32
CA ASN A 94 30.12 -5.63 7.06
C ASN A 94 30.85 -6.96 6.79
N ASN A 95 31.21 -7.68 7.85
CA ASN A 95 31.83 -8.99 7.78
C ASN A 95 30.83 -10.15 7.94
N SER A 96 29.53 -9.82 7.96
CA SER A 96 28.45 -10.80 8.09
C SER A 96 27.85 -11.16 6.73
N VAL A 97 27.46 -12.42 6.60
CA VAL A 97 26.66 -12.91 5.47
C VAL A 97 25.41 -13.57 6.04
N PHE A 98 24.24 -13.14 5.60
CA PHE A 98 22.99 -13.80 5.94
C PHE A 98 22.61 -14.77 4.82
N ASN A 99 22.79 -16.05 5.03
CA ASN A 99 22.34 -17.08 4.11
C ASN A 99 20.92 -17.49 4.46
N TYR A 100 20.11 -17.77 3.46
CA TYR A 100 18.76 -18.27 3.69
C TYR A 100 18.31 -19.26 2.63
N GLU A 101 17.39 -20.11 3.03
CA GLU A 101 16.58 -20.94 2.17
C GLU A 101 15.11 -20.80 2.58
N TYR A 102 14.24 -20.72 1.59
CA TYR A 102 12.80 -20.64 1.75
C TYR A 102 12.16 -21.67 0.84
N ARG A 103 11.27 -22.50 1.38
CA ARG A 103 10.44 -23.44 0.62
C ARG A 103 8.98 -23.12 0.89
N LEU A 104 8.18 -23.01 -0.17
CA LEU A 104 6.75 -22.74 -0.08
C LEU A 104 5.99 -23.76 -0.92
N ASP A 105 4.93 -24.31 -0.34
CA ASP A 105 3.89 -25.06 -1.04
C ASP A 105 2.53 -24.60 -0.50
N THR A 106 1.88 -23.70 -1.25
CA THR A 106 0.61 -23.10 -0.81
C THR A 106 -0.55 -24.09 -0.86
N GLU A 107 -0.53 -25.05 -1.78
CA GLU A 107 -1.59 -26.07 -1.90
C GLU A 107 -1.57 -27.03 -0.70
N SER A 108 -0.37 -27.42 -0.27
CA SER A 108 -0.19 -28.32 0.87
C SER A 108 -0.10 -27.57 2.21
N LYS A 109 -0.23 -26.24 2.23
CA LYS A 109 -0.07 -25.37 3.41
C LYS A 109 1.21 -25.67 4.20
N ASN A 110 2.32 -25.79 3.48
CA ASN A 110 3.65 -26.03 4.06
C ASN A 110 4.62 -24.89 3.72
N MET A 111 5.33 -24.40 4.73
CA MET A 111 6.38 -23.40 4.58
C MET A 111 7.59 -23.80 5.41
N TYR A 112 8.78 -23.61 4.85
CA TYR A 112 10.04 -23.77 5.55
C TYR A 112 10.92 -22.57 5.29
N LEU A 113 11.57 -22.06 6.33
CA LEU A 113 12.60 -21.05 6.25
C LEU A 113 13.80 -21.51 7.09
N ASP A 114 14.97 -21.58 6.47
CA ASP A 114 16.25 -21.72 7.14
C ASP A 114 17.04 -20.44 6.94
N GLY A 115 17.40 -19.73 8.00
CA GLY A 115 18.22 -18.53 7.95
C GLY A 115 19.45 -18.70 8.81
N SER A 116 20.60 -18.24 8.34
CA SER A 116 21.87 -18.31 9.07
C SER A 116 22.62 -17.00 8.94
N LEU A 117 22.92 -16.36 10.05
CA LEU A 117 23.85 -15.23 10.12
C LEU A 117 25.26 -15.77 10.39
N LEU A 118 26.11 -15.67 9.37
CA LEU A 118 27.51 -16.07 9.45
C LEU A 118 28.36 -14.84 9.68
N PHE A 119 29.28 -14.92 10.63
CA PHE A 119 30.33 -13.95 10.84
C PHE A 119 31.68 -14.62 10.63
N SER A 120 32.49 -14.12 9.70
CA SER A 120 33.78 -14.74 9.35
C SER A 120 33.69 -16.25 9.05
N ASN A 121 32.59 -16.68 8.39
CA ASN A 121 32.25 -18.08 8.06
C ASN A 121 31.84 -18.98 9.23
N ALA A 122 31.68 -18.46 10.46
CA ALA A 122 31.09 -19.19 11.57
C ALA A 122 29.62 -18.76 11.74
N GLU A 123 28.70 -19.73 11.86
CA GLU A 123 27.31 -19.44 12.19
C GLU A 123 27.23 -18.84 13.60
N MET A 124 26.76 -17.59 13.70
CA MET A 124 26.47 -16.95 14.98
C MET A 124 25.06 -17.28 15.44
N LEU A 125 24.10 -17.13 14.54
CA LEU A 125 22.68 -17.32 14.79
C LEU A 125 22.07 -18.05 13.61
N GLY A 126 21.32 -19.11 13.88
CA GLY A 126 20.52 -19.78 12.88
C GLY A 126 19.07 -19.88 13.32
N ILE A 127 18.15 -19.75 12.37
CA ILE A 127 16.72 -19.94 12.57
C ILE A 127 16.21 -20.97 11.58
N ASN A 128 15.50 -21.97 12.08
CA ASN A 128 14.66 -22.85 11.29
C ASN A 128 13.21 -22.59 11.68
N PHE A 129 12.40 -22.14 10.73
CA PHE A 129 10.97 -22.03 10.86
C PHE A 129 10.33 -23.06 9.95
N TYR A 130 9.44 -23.88 10.48
CA TYR A 130 8.63 -24.80 9.70
C TYR A 130 7.17 -24.67 10.09
N GLN A 131 6.32 -24.44 9.11
CA GLN A 131 4.87 -24.41 9.24
C GLN A 131 4.28 -25.61 8.52
N ALA A 132 3.43 -26.37 9.22
CA ALA A 132 2.57 -27.39 8.65
C ALA A 132 1.15 -27.17 9.16
N GLU A 133 0.23 -26.84 8.27
CA GLU A 133 -1.17 -26.53 8.61
C GLU A 133 -1.27 -25.41 9.67
N SER A 134 -1.72 -25.70 10.90
CA SER A 134 -1.88 -24.74 12.00
C SER A 134 -0.80 -24.81 13.09
N ILE A 135 0.29 -25.55 12.84
CA ILE A 135 1.39 -25.73 13.79
C ILE A 135 2.68 -25.14 13.24
N SER A 136 3.28 -24.24 14.01
CA SER A 136 4.62 -23.72 13.72
C SER A 136 5.67 -24.35 14.63
N TYR A 137 6.84 -24.58 14.04
CA TYR A 137 8.03 -25.05 14.72
C TYR A 137 9.15 -24.02 14.52
N VAL A 138 9.65 -23.46 15.61
CA VAL A 138 10.77 -22.49 15.60
C VAL A 138 11.97 -23.11 16.28
N PHE A 139 13.09 -23.24 15.58
CA PHE A 139 14.35 -23.69 16.16
C PHE A 139 15.42 -22.62 16.00
N LEU A 140 15.98 -22.20 17.13
CA LEU A 140 16.99 -21.16 17.21
C LEU A 140 18.36 -21.82 17.46
N ARG A 141 19.07 -22.13 16.38
CA ARG A 141 20.42 -22.72 16.46
C ARG A 141 21.35 -21.80 17.24
N ASN A 142 22.20 -22.41 18.07
CA ASN A 142 23.09 -21.75 19.03
C ASN A 142 22.40 -21.00 20.18
N ILE A 143 21.06 -21.06 20.28
CA ILE A 143 20.29 -20.46 21.39
C ILE A 143 19.59 -21.55 22.20
N PHE A 144 18.84 -22.43 21.54
CA PHE A 144 18.03 -23.45 22.19
C PHE A 144 18.10 -24.75 21.40
N ASP A 145 18.20 -25.88 22.10
CA ASP A 145 18.48 -27.19 21.50
C ASP A 145 17.22 -27.94 21.04
N LYS A 146 16.04 -27.33 21.20
CA LYS A 146 14.73 -27.89 20.80
C LYS A 146 13.97 -26.92 19.91
N TYR A 147 13.08 -27.47 19.09
CA TYR A 147 12.04 -26.67 18.46
C TYR A 147 11.04 -26.17 19.51
N ILE A 148 10.67 -24.91 19.43
CA ILE A 148 9.55 -24.31 20.14
C ILE A 148 8.31 -24.48 19.25
N VAL A 149 7.29 -25.18 19.77
CA VAL A 149 6.03 -25.40 19.06
C VAL A 149 5.04 -24.32 19.43
N ILE A 150 4.47 -23.68 18.41
CA ILE A 150 3.38 -22.73 18.52
C ILE A 150 2.16 -23.39 17.88
N GLU A 151 1.17 -23.71 18.72
CA GLU A 151 -0.12 -24.26 18.32
C GLU A 151 -1.05 -23.13 17.89
N ASP A 152 -2.06 -23.45 17.07
CA ASP A 152 -3.09 -22.52 16.58
C ASP A 152 -2.55 -21.31 15.81
N ASN A 153 -1.45 -21.49 15.06
CA ASN A 153 -0.91 -20.47 14.17
C ASN A 153 -1.19 -20.83 12.72
N ASP A 154 -2.19 -20.20 12.10
CA ASP A 154 -2.53 -20.43 10.69
C ASP A 154 -2.00 -19.29 9.80
N PHE A 155 -0.72 -19.39 9.46
CA PHE A 155 -0.07 -18.44 8.56
C PHE A 155 -0.70 -18.41 7.16
N PHE A 156 -1.24 -19.53 6.68
CA PHE A 156 -1.77 -19.65 5.32
C PHE A 156 -3.13 -19.00 5.17
N THR A 157 -3.94 -18.98 6.22
CA THR A 157 -5.18 -18.18 6.24
C THR A 157 -4.86 -16.69 5.99
N TYR A 158 -3.81 -16.12 6.59
CA TYR A 158 -3.43 -14.72 6.32
C TYR A 158 -2.97 -14.45 4.88
N LEU A 159 -2.38 -15.45 4.20
CA LEU A 159 -2.02 -15.33 2.78
C LEU A 159 -3.26 -15.40 1.88
N GLU A 160 -4.19 -16.32 2.17
CA GLU A 160 -5.48 -16.46 1.46
C GLU A 160 -6.38 -15.22 1.67
N GLU A 161 -6.35 -14.61 2.86
CA GLU A 161 -7.10 -13.39 3.19
C GLU A 161 -6.64 -12.15 2.39
N SER A 162 -5.41 -12.13 1.86
CA SER A 162 -4.88 -10.95 1.17
C SER A 162 -5.55 -10.65 -0.19
N GLU A 163 -6.00 -11.68 -0.90
CA GLU A 163 -6.74 -11.53 -2.17
C GLU A 163 -8.22 -11.23 -1.91
N GLN A 164 -8.81 -11.95 -0.96
CA GLN A 164 -10.15 -11.67 -0.47
C GLN A 164 -10.25 -10.22 0.03
N ALA A 165 -9.19 -9.68 0.64
CA ALA A 165 -9.14 -8.29 1.08
C ALA A 165 -9.30 -7.27 -0.05
N VAL A 166 -8.77 -7.51 -1.26
CA VAL A 166 -8.92 -6.56 -2.38
C VAL A 166 -10.37 -6.54 -2.88
N ASP A 167 -10.96 -7.72 -3.08
CA ASP A 167 -12.35 -7.85 -3.49
C ASP A 167 -13.31 -7.31 -2.42
N ASP A 168 -13.00 -7.53 -1.15
CA ASP A 168 -13.78 -7.05 -0.03
C ASP A 168 -13.65 -5.53 0.14
N ILE A 169 -12.45 -4.95 -0.03
CA ILE A 169 -12.26 -3.49 -0.07
C ILE A 169 -13.06 -2.88 -1.24
N ASN A 170 -12.98 -3.49 -2.42
CA ASN A 170 -13.73 -3.05 -3.59
C ASN A 170 -15.24 -3.09 -3.33
N TYR A 171 -15.73 -4.15 -2.71
CA TYR A 171 -17.14 -4.31 -2.35
C TYR A 171 -17.60 -3.24 -1.36
N ILE A 172 -16.84 -3.00 -0.28
CA ILE A 172 -17.16 -1.96 0.71
C ILE A 172 -17.13 -0.57 0.07
N TYR A 173 -16.14 -0.30 -0.79
CA TYR A 173 -16.04 0.97 -1.51
C TYR A 173 -17.27 1.22 -2.40
N ASP A 174 -17.68 0.22 -3.18
CA ASP A 174 -18.87 0.32 -4.03
C ASP A 174 -20.14 0.57 -3.21
N LYS A 175 -20.26 -0.06 -2.03
CA LYS A 175 -21.39 0.15 -1.10
C LYS A 175 -21.42 1.55 -0.51
N ILE A 176 -20.26 2.09 -0.14
CA ILE A 176 -20.14 3.47 0.34
C ILE A 176 -20.57 4.45 -0.76
N ILE A 177 -20.11 4.26 -2.01
CA ILE A 177 -20.50 5.10 -3.14
C ILE A 177 -21.99 5.00 -3.45
N GLU A 178 -22.55 3.79 -3.44
CA GLU A 178 -23.98 3.56 -3.64
C GLU A 178 -24.80 4.31 -2.59
N SER A 179 -24.46 4.16 -1.31
CA SER A 179 -25.15 4.84 -0.21
C SER A 179 -24.96 6.36 -0.28
N LEU A 180 -23.74 6.86 -0.54
CA LEU A 180 -23.49 8.29 -0.76
C LEU A 180 -24.39 8.82 -1.89
N GLY A 181 -24.44 8.12 -3.02
CA GLY A 181 -25.28 8.48 -4.16
C GLY A 181 -26.78 8.49 -3.83
N ASN A 182 -27.25 7.60 -2.97
CA ASN A 182 -28.65 7.62 -2.52
C ASN A 182 -28.95 8.79 -1.59
N ASN A 183 -27.98 9.19 -0.77
CA ASN A 183 -28.17 10.16 0.30
C ASN A 183 -27.92 11.61 -0.12
N ILE A 184 -27.05 11.89 -1.10
CA ILE A 184 -26.83 13.27 -1.59
C ILE A 184 -28.04 13.82 -2.37
N THR A 185 -28.25 15.12 -2.28
CA THR A 185 -29.31 15.88 -2.95
C THR A 185 -28.73 16.89 -3.93
N ASN A 186 -29.58 17.54 -4.74
CA ASN A 186 -29.12 18.60 -5.62
C ASN A 186 -28.70 19.87 -4.86
N ASP A 187 -29.19 20.05 -3.63
CA ASP A 187 -28.85 21.23 -2.80
C ASP A 187 -27.42 21.11 -2.25
N ASP A 188 -26.92 19.88 -2.10
CA ASP A 188 -25.53 19.57 -1.73
C ASP A 188 -24.54 19.86 -2.89
N ILE A 189 -25.06 20.23 -4.08
CA ILE A 189 -24.27 20.34 -5.32
C ILE A 189 -24.27 21.75 -5.87
N LYS A 190 -23.07 22.32 -6.01
CA LYS A 190 -22.86 23.61 -6.67
C LYS A 190 -22.20 23.41 -8.03
N VAL A 191 -22.65 24.19 -9.01
CA VAL A 191 -22.05 24.21 -10.34
C VAL A 191 -21.59 25.62 -10.65
N THR A 192 -20.31 25.75 -10.97
CA THR A 192 -19.68 27.01 -11.32
C THR A 192 -18.82 26.84 -12.58
N ASN A 193 -18.32 27.96 -13.10
CA ASN A 193 -17.34 27.95 -14.19
C ASN A 193 -16.08 28.63 -13.66
N VAL A 194 -14.96 27.91 -13.69
CA VAL A 194 -13.66 28.35 -13.19
C VAL A 194 -12.64 28.13 -14.31
N ASP A 195 -11.98 29.19 -14.74
CA ASP A 195 -10.95 29.17 -15.81
C ASP A 195 -11.39 28.46 -17.10
N GLY A 196 -12.66 28.61 -17.47
CA GLY A 196 -13.24 28.01 -18.68
C GLY A 196 -13.63 26.54 -18.53
N LYS A 197 -13.43 25.94 -17.35
CA LYS A 197 -13.83 24.58 -16.99
C LYS A 197 -15.15 24.59 -16.22
N LYS A 198 -16.00 23.59 -16.45
CA LYS A 198 -17.19 23.37 -15.62
C LYS A 198 -16.74 22.74 -14.30
N LYS A 199 -16.94 23.43 -13.18
CA LYS A 199 -16.70 22.89 -11.82
C LYS A 199 -18.02 22.38 -11.25
N ILE A 200 -18.05 21.13 -10.82
CA ILE A 200 -19.16 20.55 -10.05
C ILE A 200 -18.62 20.22 -8.66
N SER A 201 -19.23 20.77 -7.63
CA SER A 201 -18.80 20.67 -6.24
C SER A 201 -19.88 19.99 -5.43
N LEU A 202 -19.52 18.91 -4.73
CA LEU A 202 -20.26 18.40 -3.58
C LEU A 202 -19.75 19.15 -2.36
N GLU A 203 -20.60 19.90 -1.67
CA GLU A 203 -20.24 20.64 -0.45
C GLU A 203 -21.13 20.17 0.69
N LEU A 204 -20.53 19.63 1.74
CA LEU A 204 -21.21 19.07 2.90
C LEU A 204 -20.81 19.86 4.14
N ASP A 205 -21.77 20.57 4.73
CA ASP A 205 -21.60 21.11 6.08
C ASP A 205 -21.60 19.98 7.12
N GLU A 206 -21.18 20.27 8.35
CA GLU A 206 -21.08 19.30 9.44
C GLU A 206 -22.38 18.51 9.64
N LYS A 207 -23.53 19.20 9.62
CA LYS A 207 -24.84 18.57 9.81
C LYS A 207 -25.15 17.56 8.70
N ARG A 208 -24.85 17.94 7.46
CA ARG A 208 -25.13 17.11 6.28
C ARG A 208 -24.15 15.94 6.19
N LEU A 209 -22.89 16.17 6.52
CA LEU A 209 -21.87 15.13 6.63
C LEU A 209 -22.26 14.09 7.69
N ASP A 210 -22.71 14.53 8.86
CA ASP A 210 -23.21 13.65 9.92
C ASP A 210 -24.39 12.81 9.46
N GLU A 211 -25.39 13.41 8.80
CA GLU A 211 -26.56 12.70 8.29
C GLU A 211 -26.16 11.63 7.26
N ILE A 212 -25.34 12.01 6.28
CA ILE A 212 -24.88 11.10 5.22
C ILE A 212 -24.03 9.97 5.81
N SER A 213 -23.10 10.28 6.71
CA SER A 213 -22.22 9.30 7.34
C SER A 213 -23.01 8.27 8.14
N LYS A 214 -24.05 8.70 8.88
CA LYS A 214 -24.95 7.78 9.59
C LYS A 214 -25.69 6.86 8.64
N ASN A 215 -26.24 7.41 7.55
CA ASN A 215 -26.97 6.60 6.58
C ASN A 215 -26.05 5.58 5.89
N ILE A 216 -24.80 5.94 5.58
CA ILE A 216 -23.79 5.01 5.06
C ILE A 216 -23.54 3.86 6.05
N VAL A 217 -23.29 4.18 7.32
CA VAL A 217 -23.07 3.16 8.36
C VAL A 217 -24.30 2.26 8.53
N GLU A 218 -25.50 2.82 8.52
CA GLU A 218 -26.74 2.04 8.61
C GLU A 218 -26.96 1.13 7.39
N ASP A 219 -26.62 1.59 6.19
CA ASP A 219 -26.74 0.79 4.97
C ASP A 219 -25.73 -0.36 4.98
N LEU A 220 -24.48 -0.11 5.41
CA LEU A 220 -23.48 -1.17 5.63
C LEU A 220 -23.98 -2.18 6.69
N LYS A 221 -24.58 -1.70 7.80
CA LYS A 221 -25.21 -2.56 8.82
C LYS A 221 -26.44 -3.33 8.32
N LYS A 222 -26.98 -3.05 7.15
CA LYS A 222 -28.09 -3.83 6.55
C LYS A 222 -27.60 -4.83 5.51
N ASP A 223 -26.34 -4.74 5.08
CA ASP A 223 -25.75 -5.60 4.06
C ASP A 223 -24.99 -6.77 4.70
N ASP A 224 -25.47 -7.99 4.48
CA ASP A 224 -24.93 -9.19 5.12
C ASP A 224 -23.46 -9.44 4.75
N ARG A 225 -23.07 -9.14 3.50
CA ARG A 225 -21.68 -9.28 3.05
C ARG A 225 -20.80 -8.18 3.63
N ALA A 226 -21.28 -6.95 3.73
CA ALA A 226 -20.52 -5.89 4.39
C ALA A 226 -20.28 -6.20 5.88
N LYS A 227 -21.25 -6.83 6.57
CA LYS A 227 -21.07 -7.33 7.93
C LYS A 227 -20.04 -8.45 8.04
N GLU A 228 -20.06 -9.38 7.10
CA GLU A 228 -19.06 -10.46 7.05
C GLU A 228 -17.64 -9.89 6.94
N ILE A 229 -17.46 -8.88 6.08
CA ILE A 229 -16.18 -8.21 5.83
C ILE A 229 -15.72 -7.36 7.02
N LEU A 230 -16.59 -6.50 7.54
CA LEU A 230 -16.23 -5.48 8.54
C LEU A 230 -16.37 -5.98 9.99
N GLY A 231 -17.02 -7.12 10.19
CA GLY A 231 -17.18 -7.80 11.46
C GLY A 231 -17.77 -6.92 12.59
N GLU A 232 -17.36 -7.22 13.82
CA GLU A 232 -17.80 -6.50 15.02
C GLU A 232 -17.43 -5.00 15.00
N GLY A 233 -16.44 -4.60 14.20
CA GLY A 233 -16.04 -3.21 14.04
C GLY A 233 -17.17 -2.34 13.50
N LEU A 234 -17.96 -2.87 12.57
CA LEU A 234 -19.13 -2.18 12.01
C LEU A 234 -20.24 -2.00 13.06
N ASP A 235 -20.53 -3.04 13.84
CA ASP A 235 -21.59 -3.01 14.86
C ASP A 235 -21.28 -2.00 15.98
N ASN A 236 -20.00 -1.87 16.33
CA ASN A 236 -19.49 -0.95 17.35
C ASN A 236 -19.38 0.51 16.87
N LEU A 237 -19.60 0.81 15.58
CA LEU A 237 -19.69 2.20 15.12
C LEU A 237 -20.94 2.86 15.71
N ASP A 238 -20.70 3.77 16.66
CA ASP A 238 -21.72 4.59 17.27
C ASP A 238 -22.15 5.70 16.30
N THR A 239 -23.42 5.66 15.90
CA THR A 239 -24.05 6.67 15.04
C THR A 239 -24.77 7.74 15.86
N SER A 240 -24.71 7.70 17.19
CA SER A 240 -25.26 8.72 18.07
C SER A 240 -24.25 9.87 18.25
N SER A 241 -24.46 10.97 17.53
CA SER A 241 -23.70 12.20 17.74
C SER A 241 -24.42 13.04 18.79
N ASP A 242 -23.75 13.35 19.89
CA ASP A 242 -24.08 14.52 20.72
C ASP A 242 -23.68 15.76 19.92
N SER A 243 -24.67 16.51 19.42
CA SER A 243 -24.45 17.75 18.69
C SER A 243 -23.85 18.81 19.62
N SER A 244 -22.52 18.85 19.76
CA SER A 244 -21.82 19.99 20.36
C SER A 244 -21.74 21.12 19.34
N THR A 245 -21.80 22.36 19.84
CA THR A 245 -21.94 23.61 19.11
C THR A 245 -21.18 23.70 17.77
N THR A 246 -21.95 23.88 16.70
CA THR A 246 -21.54 24.08 15.31
C THR A 246 -20.76 25.37 15.10
N ASP A 247 -19.58 25.27 14.48
CA ASP A 247 -18.96 26.40 13.79
C ASP A 247 -19.62 26.50 12.39
N ASN A 248 -20.46 27.51 12.20
CA ASN A 248 -21.37 27.63 11.03
C ASN A 248 -20.71 27.76 9.65
N ASN A 249 -19.37 27.72 9.56
CA ASN A 249 -18.63 27.91 8.32
C ASN A 249 -17.77 26.71 7.89
N SER A 250 -17.71 25.64 8.69
CA SER A 250 -16.90 24.47 8.32
C SER A 250 -17.64 23.56 7.34
N TYR A 251 -16.97 23.16 6.27
CA TYR A 251 -17.53 22.23 5.29
C TYR A 251 -16.43 21.38 4.62
N LEU A 252 -16.81 20.15 4.26
CA LEU A 252 -16.03 19.28 3.39
C LEU A 252 -16.50 19.48 1.96
N TYR A 253 -15.57 19.48 1.02
CA TYR A 253 -15.92 19.54 -0.39
C TYR A 253 -15.18 18.52 -1.24
N TYR A 254 -15.85 18.12 -2.31
CA TYR A 254 -15.28 17.32 -3.38
C TYR A 254 -15.66 17.97 -4.72
N ASN A 255 -14.66 18.49 -5.41
CA ASN A 255 -14.82 19.16 -6.70
C ASN A 255 -14.31 18.28 -7.83
N ILE A 256 -15.05 18.32 -8.93
CA ILE A 256 -14.59 17.81 -10.22
C ILE A 256 -14.61 18.94 -11.24
N TYR A 257 -13.54 19.03 -12.03
CA TYR A 257 -13.39 20.01 -13.10
C TYR A 257 -13.46 19.30 -14.43
N LEU A 258 -14.37 19.75 -15.30
CA LEU A 258 -14.60 19.15 -16.60
C LEU A 258 -14.10 20.06 -17.72
N GLU A 259 -13.32 19.48 -18.63
CA GLU A 259 -13.06 20.03 -19.96
C GLU A 259 -13.94 19.27 -20.96
N LYS A 260 -14.90 19.98 -21.54
CA LYS A 260 -16.04 19.36 -22.24
C LYS A 260 -16.76 18.40 -21.27
N ASP A 261 -16.74 17.10 -21.52
CA ASP A 261 -17.39 16.08 -20.70
C ASP A 261 -16.40 15.22 -19.89
N ASN A 262 -15.09 15.40 -20.09
CA ASN A 262 -14.05 14.62 -19.41
C ASN A 262 -13.64 15.30 -18.11
N ILE A 263 -13.53 14.55 -17.01
CA ILE A 263 -12.96 15.06 -15.76
C ILE A 263 -11.44 15.14 -15.92
N VAL A 264 -10.90 16.34 -15.71
CA VAL A 264 -9.46 16.61 -15.82
C VAL A 264 -8.82 16.89 -14.48
N THR A 265 -9.60 17.26 -13.46
CA THR A 265 -9.13 17.50 -12.11
C THR A 265 -10.17 17.04 -11.10
N TYR A 266 -9.68 16.37 -10.05
CA TYR A 266 -10.41 16.00 -8.85
C TYR A 266 -9.80 16.77 -7.69
N GLU A 267 -10.60 17.28 -6.78
CA GLU A 267 -10.13 18.03 -5.61
C GLU A 267 -10.97 17.64 -4.41
N PHE A 268 -10.32 17.21 -3.33
CA PHE A 268 -10.96 16.95 -2.06
C PHE A 268 -10.39 17.89 -1.02
N GLY A 269 -11.23 18.54 -0.23
CA GLY A 269 -10.75 19.47 0.80
C GLY A 269 -11.71 19.70 1.95
N VAL A 270 -11.18 20.33 2.97
CA VAL A 270 -11.87 20.81 4.16
C VAL A 270 -11.63 22.29 4.28
N ASN A 271 -12.71 23.03 4.51
CA ASN A 271 -12.67 24.42 4.93
C ASN A 271 -13.16 24.49 6.37
N ASP A 272 -12.39 25.08 7.26
CA ASP A 272 -12.75 25.28 8.66
C ASP A 272 -12.20 26.61 9.21
N SER A 273 -12.19 26.75 10.54
CA SER A 273 -11.67 27.94 11.21
C SER A 273 -10.15 28.09 11.12
N GLU A 274 -9.42 27.01 10.85
CA GLU A 274 -7.96 27.01 10.68
C GLU A 274 -7.55 27.31 9.25
N GLY A 275 -8.38 26.99 8.26
CA GLY A 275 -8.15 27.37 6.87
C GLY A 275 -8.85 26.48 5.86
N ASP A 276 -8.38 26.53 4.62
CA ASP A 276 -8.80 25.65 3.54
C ASP A 276 -7.65 24.70 3.22
N TYR A 277 -7.87 23.40 3.31
CA TYR A 277 -6.85 22.39 3.04
C TYR A 277 -7.39 21.44 1.99
N SER A 278 -6.65 21.24 0.91
CA SER A 278 -7.11 20.38 -0.18
C SER A 278 -6.01 19.54 -0.81
N ILE A 279 -6.44 18.44 -1.42
CA ILE A 279 -5.64 17.56 -2.25
C ILE A 279 -6.29 17.53 -3.62
N GLU A 280 -5.54 17.91 -4.64
CA GLU A 280 -5.94 17.83 -6.04
C GLU A 280 -5.22 16.68 -6.74
N PHE A 281 -5.95 15.99 -7.60
CA PHE A 281 -5.41 15.08 -8.59
C PHE A 281 -5.79 15.56 -9.99
N ASN A 282 -4.79 15.98 -10.77
CA ASN A 282 -4.94 16.35 -12.17
C ASN A 282 -4.73 15.10 -13.04
N ASN A 283 -5.75 14.76 -13.83
CA ASN A 283 -5.75 13.68 -14.81
C ASN A 283 -5.82 14.23 -16.26
N GLY A 284 -5.45 15.50 -16.45
CA GLY A 284 -5.33 16.12 -17.77
C GLY A 284 -4.03 15.75 -18.49
N ASP A 285 -3.58 16.63 -19.39
CA ASP A 285 -2.34 16.44 -20.15
C ASP A 285 -1.09 16.31 -19.25
N GLU A 286 -1.03 17.08 -18.16
CA GLU A 286 -0.05 16.93 -17.08
C GLU A 286 -0.70 16.22 -15.90
N LYS A 287 -0.35 14.95 -15.70
CA LYS A 287 -0.79 14.19 -14.53
C LYS A 287 -0.05 14.68 -13.30
N SER A 288 -0.77 15.06 -12.25
CA SER A 288 -0.14 15.51 -11.00
C SER A 288 -1.03 15.34 -9.78
N PHE A 289 -0.42 15.31 -8.60
CA PHE A 289 -1.10 15.56 -7.34
C PHE A 289 -0.59 16.85 -6.70
N ILE A 290 -1.46 17.59 -6.03
CA ILE A 290 -1.13 18.86 -5.37
C ILE A 290 -1.77 18.89 -3.99
N ILE A 291 -1.01 19.22 -2.96
CA ILE A 291 -1.51 19.51 -1.62
C ILE A 291 -1.50 21.03 -1.46
N LYS A 292 -2.60 21.59 -0.93
CA LYS A 292 -2.80 23.02 -0.79
C LYS A 292 -3.20 23.41 0.64
N GLU A 293 -2.71 24.56 1.05
CA GLU A 293 -3.17 25.32 2.22
C GLU A 293 -3.62 26.71 1.72
N GLY A 294 -4.94 26.90 1.64
CA GLY A 294 -5.59 27.98 0.93
C GLY A 294 -5.21 27.97 -0.55
N ASN A 295 -4.66 29.09 -1.01
CA ASN A 295 -4.17 29.24 -2.39
C ASN A 295 -2.69 28.84 -2.54
N THR A 296 -2.07 28.29 -1.51
CA THR A 296 -0.63 27.97 -1.50
C THR A 296 -0.41 26.50 -1.78
N GLU A 297 0.37 26.18 -2.81
CA GLU A 297 0.81 24.81 -3.10
C GLU A 297 1.92 24.39 -2.13
N THR A 298 1.59 23.54 -1.17
CA THR A 298 2.55 23.03 -0.18
C THR A 298 3.39 21.90 -0.75
N LEU A 299 2.81 21.07 -1.61
CA LEU A 299 3.48 19.99 -2.32
C LEU A 299 2.83 19.76 -3.69
N LYS A 300 3.64 19.57 -4.73
CA LYS A 300 3.22 19.17 -6.07
C LYS A 300 4.07 17.99 -6.55
N GLY A 301 3.41 16.91 -6.95
CA GLY A 301 4.02 15.76 -7.62
C GLY A 301 3.57 15.68 -9.07
N ILE A 302 4.49 15.83 -10.04
CA ILE A 302 4.19 15.66 -11.47
C ILE A 302 4.55 14.24 -11.88
N ILE A 303 3.58 13.53 -12.46
CA ILE A 303 3.69 12.12 -12.85
C ILE A 303 3.88 12.04 -14.36
N THR A 304 5.00 11.45 -14.79
CA THR A 304 5.31 11.22 -16.21
C THR A 304 5.58 9.74 -16.44
N ASN A 305 4.87 9.15 -17.41
CA ASN A 305 5.07 7.76 -17.81
C ASN A 305 5.73 7.75 -19.20
N ASN A 306 6.91 7.12 -19.30
CA ASN A 306 7.67 7.02 -20.54
C ASN A 306 8.35 5.65 -20.63
N ASN A 307 8.04 4.86 -21.68
CA ASN A 307 8.65 3.56 -21.97
C ASN A 307 8.85 2.70 -20.70
N ASP A 308 7.75 2.35 -20.04
CA ASP A 308 7.70 1.50 -18.84
C ASP A 308 8.37 2.08 -17.59
N THR A 309 8.72 3.37 -17.62
CA THR A 309 9.22 4.11 -16.47
C THR A 309 8.21 5.17 -16.03
N THR A 310 7.83 5.13 -14.76
CA THR A 310 7.04 6.15 -14.08
C THR A 310 7.97 7.05 -13.29
N THR A 311 7.92 8.36 -13.53
CA THR A 311 8.67 9.37 -12.77
C THR A 311 7.71 10.31 -12.07
N ILE A 312 7.88 10.49 -10.76
CA ILE A 312 7.15 11.44 -9.93
C ILE A 312 8.14 12.53 -9.49
N ALA A 313 8.05 13.72 -10.08
CA ALA A 313 8.85 14.88 -9.70
C ALA A 313 8.16 15.66 -8.57
N LEU A 314 8.83 15.81 -7.44
CA LEU A 314 8.30 16.45 -6.23
C LEU A 314 8.80 17.89 -6.12
N SER A 315 7.90 18.81 -5.78
CA SER A 315 8.24 20.21 -5.58
C SER A 315 7.36 20.88 -4.53
N SER A 316 7.85 21.94 -3.90
CA SER A 316 7.09 22.81 -3.00
C SER A 316 7.38 24.26 -3.33
N ASN A 317 6.36 25.09 -3.56
CA ASN A 317 6.54 26.48 -3.98
C ASN A 317 7.54 26.65 -5.15
N ASN A 318 7.44 25.80 -6.18
CA ASN A 318 8.38 25.72 -7.32
C ASN A 318 9.84 25.36 -6.98
N THR A 319 10.13 24.97 -5.74
CA THR A 319 11.43 24.42 -5.34
C THR A 319 11.41 22.92 -5.51
N ASN A 320 12.37 22.36 -6.26
CA ASN A 320 12.53 20.92 -6.42
C ASN A 320 12.85 20.26 -5.08
N LEU A 321 12.03 19.30 -4.67
CA LEU A 321 12.25 18.48 -3.49
C LEU A 321 12.87 17.13 -3.83
N GLY A 322 12.78 16.68 -5.08
CA GLY A 322 13.28 15.38 -5.46
C GLY A 322 12.47 14.67 -6.54
N THR A 323 12.80 13.42 -6.77
CA THR A 323 12.15 12.57 -7.76
C THR A 323 12.04 11.14 -7.26
N VAL A 324 10.91 10.50 -7.52
CA VAL A 324 10.75 9.04 -7.46
C VAL A 324 10.73 8.53 -8.89
N THR A 325 11.53 7.52 -9.20
CA THR A 325 11.50 6.82 -10.50
C THR A 325 11.25 5.35 -10.25
N ILE A 326 10.29 4.78 -10.96
CA ILE A 326 9.87 3.40 -10.85
C ILE A 326 9.88 2.80 -12.25
N ASN A 327 10.57 1.69 -12.43
CA ASN A 327 10.44 0.81 -13.58
C ASN A 327 10.49 -0.65 -13.11
N GLU A 328 10.34 -1.59 -14.03
CA GLU A 328 10.25 -3.03 -13.74
C GLU A 328 11.33 -3.55 -12.78
N ASN A 329 12.56 -3.04 -12.90
CA ASN A 329 13.74 -3.56 -12.23
C ASN A 329 14.41 -2.54 -11.30
N ASN A 330 13.84 -1.34 -11.16
CA ASN A 330 14.47 -0.26 -10.43
C ASN A 330 13.43 0.66 -9.77
N ILE A 331 13.65 0.92 -8.48
CA ILE A 331 12.99 2.02 -7.76
C ILE A 331 14.10 2.94 -7.27
N ASN A 332 14.06 4.19 -7.68
CA ASN A 332 15.02 5.21 -7.27
C ASN A 332 14.31 6.41 -6.66
N LEU A 333 14.64 6.72 -5.41
CA LEU A 333 14.22 7.88 -4.66
C LEU A 333 15.40 8.84 -4.53
N ASN A 334 15.22 10.07 -4.99
CA ASN A 334 16.19 11.15 -4.78
C ASN A 334 15.48 12.30 -4.08
N ILE A 335 15.95 12.70 -2.90
CA ILE A 335 15.40 13.80 -2.11
C ILE A 335 16.46 14.87 -1.92
N VAL A 336 16.11 16.11 -2.21
CA VAL A 336 16.92 17.30 -1.96
C VAL A 336 16.54 17.85 -0.59
N LEU A 337 17.49 17.85 0.34
CA LEU A 337 17.29 18.38 1.69
C LEU A 337 17.65 19.87 1.77
N ASP A 338 18.71 20.28 1.08
CA ASP A 338 19.14 21.67 1.00
C ASP A 338 19.80 21.94 -0.36
N SER A 339 19.14 22.79 -1.15
CA SER A 339 19.60 23.20 -2.47
C SER A 339 20.82 24.12 -2.43
N ALA A 340 21.05 24.85 -1.33
CA ALA A 340 22.20 25.75 -1.20
C ALA A 340 23.51 24.96 -1.00
N THR A 341 23.43 23.84 -0.28
CA THR A 341 24.57 22.96 0.00
C THR A 341 24.59 21.71 -0.89
N ASN A 342 23.67 21.59 -1.86
CA ASN A 342 23.47 20.37 -2.66
C ASN A 342 23.42 19.11 -1.78
N THR A 343 22.77 19.24 -0.62
CA THR A 343 22.61 18.14 0.32
C THR A 343 21.36 17.36 -0.03
N GLY A 344 21.48 16.04 -0.17
CA GLY A 344 20.36 15.19 -0.55
C GLY A 344 20.61 13.73 -0.24
N ILE A 345 19.53 12.95 -0.23
CA ILE A 345 19.55 11.50 -0.01
C ILE A 345 19.12 10.83 -1.31
N THR A 346 19.88 9.83 -1.74
CA THR A 346 19.47 8.92 -2.80
C THR A 346 19.30 7.52 -2.20
N ALA A 347 18.15 6.89 -2.45
CA ALA A 347 17.89 5.51 -2.11
C ALA A 347 17.45 4.77 -3.38
N ASN A 348 18.12 3.66 -3.69
CA ASN A 348 17.91 2.92 -4.92
C ASN A 348 17.76 1.43 -4.59
N ILE A 349 16.68 0.81 -5.08
CA ILE A 349 16.52 -0.64 -5.17
C ILE A 349 16.65 -1.03 -6.64
N THR A 350 17.63 -1.85 -6.97
CA THR A 350 17.80 -2.42 -8.32
C THR A 350 17.74 -3.93 -8.25
N SER A 351 16.92 -4.56 -9.07
CA SER A 351 16.84 -6.01 -9.23
C SER A 351 17.34 -6.38 -10.63
N ASN A 352 18.20 -7.39 -10.73
CA ASN A 352 18.63 -7.93 -12.02
C ASN A 352 18.34 -9.43 -12.05
N THR A 353 17.56 -9.85 -13.03
CA THR A 353 17.22 -11.27 -13.24
C THR A 353 18.00 -11.82 -14.42
N SER A 354 18.72 -12.93 -14.19
CA SER A 354 19.42 -13.67 -15.24
C SER A 354 19.15 -15.16 -15.06
N ASN A 355 18.30 -15.73 -15.92
CA ASN A 355 17.71 -17.06 -15.73
C ASN A 355 16.96 -17.10 -14.38
N ASN A 356 17.31 -18.07 -13.53
CA ASN A 356 16.71 -18.27 -12.21
C ASN A 356 17.42 -17.49 -11.09
N ASN A 357 18.47 -16.74 -11.41
CA ASN A 357 19.23 -15.96 -10.44
C ASN A 357 18.75 -14.51 -10.44
N ILE A 358 18.48 -13.99 -9.26
CA ILE A 358 18.05 -12.62 -9.01
C ILE A 358 19.06 -11.98 -8.08
N THR A 359 19.62 -10.86 -8.50
CA THR A 359 20.47 -10.01 -7.65
C THR A 359 19.73 -8.72 -7.37
N THR A 360 19.39 -8.49 -6.10
CA THR A 360 18.77 -7.26 -5.63
C THR A 360 19.79 -6.44 -4.84
N THR A 361 20.00 -5.20 -5.24
CA THR A 361 20.84 -4.24 -4.52
C THR A 361 19.96 -3.11 -3.98
N PHE A 362 19.99 -2.93 -2.67
CA PHE A 362 19.48 -1.73 -2.01
C PHE A 362 20.66 -0.85 -1.62
N ALA A 363 20.70 0.39 -2.12
CA ALA A 363 21.75 1.34 -1.86
C ALA A 363 21.18 2.66 -1.35
N ILE A 364 21.78 3.21 -0.29
CA ILE A 364 21.52 4.56 0.21
C ILE A 364 22.82 5.34 0.10
N ALA A 365 22.76 6.54 -0.45
CA ALA A 365 23.85 7.49 -0.51
C ALA A 365 23.39 8.87 -0.03
N LEU A 366 24.31 9.60 0.60
CA LEU A 366 24.15 10.99 1.00
C LEU A 366 25.03 11.85 0.10
N SER A 367 24.44 12.80 -0.61
CA SER A 367 25.17 13.87 -1.29
C SER A 367 25.36 15.02 -0.30
N ILE A 368 26.59 15.51 -0.14
CA ILE A 368 26.91 16.76 0.57
C ILE A 368 27.85 17.58 -0.30
N ASN A 369 27.50 18.83 -0.62
CA ASN A 369 28.30 19.73 -1.46
C ASN A 369 28.71 19.10 -2.81
N GLY A 370 27.83 18.28 -3.39
CA GLY A 370 28.06 17.59 -4.67
C GLY A 370 28.98 16.37 -4.59
N SER A 371 29.46 15.99 -3.40
CA SER A 371 30.15 14.72 -3.18
C SER A 371 29.18 13.67 -2.65
N SER A 372 29.11 12.52 -3.30
CA SER A 372 28.28 11.39 -2.85
C SER A 372 29.07 10.49 -1.90
N VAL A 373 28.45 10.16 -0.78
CA VAL A 373 28.97 9.21 0.21
C VAL A 373 27.96 8.09 0.32
N ASP A 374 28.33 6.88 -0.10
CA ASP A 374 27.51 5.69 0.13
C ASP A 374 27.39 5.50 1.64
N ILE A 375 26.18 5.21 2.11
CA ILE A 375 25.85 5.03 3.54
C ILE A 375 25.68 3.54 3.82
N LEU A 376 24.89 2.88 2.99
CA LEU A 376 24.55 1.46 3.08
C LEU A 376 24.38 0.92 1.67
N THR A 377 24.96 -0.25 1.41
CA THR A 377 24.60 -1.10 0.29
C THR A 377 24.32 -2.50 0.83
N ALA A 378 23.09 -2.98 0.68
CA ALA A 378 22.73 -4.37 0.89
C ALA A 378 22.60 -5.05 -0.48
N THR A 379 23.27 -6.18 -0.66
CA THR A 379 23.16 -7.00 -1.87
C THR A 379 22.65 -8.37 -1.50
N ASP A 380 21.48 -8.71 -2.02
CA ASP A 380 20.86 -10.03 -1.95
C ASP A 380 21.07 -10.74 -3.28
N ASN A 381 21.62 -11.95 -3.23
CA ASN A 381 21.69 -12.84 -4.39
C ASN A 381 20.87 -14.07 -4.08
N LYS A 382 19.88 -14.37 -4.91
CA LYS A 382 19.01 -15.53 -4.74
C LYS A 382 18.80 -16.30 -6.02
N THR A 383 18.51 -17.58 -5.87
CA THR A 383 18.12 -18.48 -6.95
C THR A 383 16.73 -19.01 -6.65
N ILE A 384 15.82 -18.90 -7.62
CA ILE A 384 14.47 -19.43 -7.53
C ILE A 384 14.37 -20.73 -8.34
N THR A 385 13.84 -21.78 -7.71
CA THR A 385 13.53 -23.05 -8.38
C THR A 385 12.04 -23.33 -8.29
N ASP A 386 11.33 -23.10 -9.40
CA ASP A 386 9.89 -23.32 -9.50
C ASP A 386 9.53 -24.81 -9.58
N GLY A 387 8.34 -25.15 -9.10
CA GLY A 387 7.78 -26.51 -9.08
C GLY A 387 8.40 -27.45 -8.05
N VAL A 388 9.35 -26.98 -7.22
CA VAL A 388 10.10 -27.81 -6.27
C VAL A 388 9.97 -27.24 -4.85
N ALA A 389 9.35 -28.02 -3.97
CA ALA A 389 9.42 -27.84 -2.52
C ALA A 389 9.39 -29.24 -1.89
N ASP A 390 10.42 -29.59 -1.15
CA ASP A 390 10.55 -30.87 -0.44
C ASP A 390 10.67 -30.60 1.06
N PHE A 391 9.79 -31.19 1.86
CA PHE A 391 9.75 -31.03 3.30
C PHE A 391 10.14 -32.32 4.04
N SER A 392 10.46 -33.40 3.31
CA SER A 392 10.67 -34.75 3.87
C SER A 392 11.84 -34.88 4.83
N ASN A 393 12.81 -33.96 4.77
CA ASN A 393 14.01 -33.96 5.60
C ASN A 393 13.87 -33.13 6.89
N ILE A 394 12.69 -32.57 7.18
CA ILE A 394 12.48 -31.73 8.37
C ILE A 394 12.10 -32.64 9.55
N ASP A 395 12.99 -32.74 10.53
CA ASP A 395 12.75 -33.50 11.78
C ASP A 395 12.42 -32.53 12.92
N THR A 396 11.14 -32.50 13.30
CA THR A 396 10.63 -31.69 14.42
C THR A 396 10.43 -32.50 15.70
N THR A 397 10.93 -33.73 15.80
CA THR A 397 10.63 -34.62 16.94
C THR A 397 11.21 -34.16 18.28
N ASN A 398 12.36 -33.45 18.26
CA ASN A 398 12.93 -32.83 19.46
C ASN A 398 12.34 -31.43 19.67
N ASN A 399 11.15 -31.37 20.27
CA ASN A 399 10.40 -30.13 20.45
C ASN A 399 9.85 -29.94 21.88
N ILE A 400 9.39 -28.72 22.17
CA ILE A 400 8.68 -28.33 23.37
C ILE A 400 7.61 -27.29 23.02
N SER A 401 6.39 -27.45 23.53
CA SER A 401 5.34 -26.42 23.38
C SER A 401 5.79 -25.13 24.07
N VAL A 402 5.51 -23.97 23.45
CA VAL A 402 5.79 -22.65 24.03
C VAL A 402 5.18 -22.50 25.43
N ASN A 403 4.00 -23.11 25.66
CA ASN A 403 3.29 -23.09 26.94
C ASN A 403 3.95 -23.99 28.01
N ASN A 404 4.89 -24.85 27.62
CA ASN A 404 5.61 -25.77 28.48
C ASN A 404 7.06 -25.36 28.75
N LEU A 405 7.51 -24.21 28.25
CA LEU A 405 8.84 -23.66 28.55
C LEU A 405 8.97 -23.41 30.06
N THR A 406 10.06 -23.90 30.64
CA THR A 406 10.38 -23.65 32.05
C THR A 406 11.18 -22.36 32.23
N GLU A 407 11.25 -21.85 33.45
CA GLU A 407 12.13 -20.70 33.78
C GLU A 407 13.60 -20.98 33.45
N ALA A 408 14.05 -22.23 33.58
CA ALA A 408 15.40 -22.64 33.21
C ALA A 408 15.62 -22.59 31.68
N ASP A 409 14.61 -22.97 30.89
CA ASP A 409 14.67 -22.86 29.42
C ASP A 409 14.74 -21.39 28.99
N ILE A 410 13.89 -20.53 29.57
CA ILE A 410 13.89 -19.08 29.31
C ILE A 410 15.25 -18.48 29.67
N THR A 411 15.77 -18.76 30.87
CA THR A 411 17.09 -18.28 31.31
C THR A 411 18.21 -18.74 30.37
N THR A 412 18.12 -19.96 29.83
CA THR A 412 19.10 -20.48 28.87
C THR A 412 19.04 -19.73 27.54
N ILE A 413 17.82 -19.51 27.02
CA ILE A 413 17.58 -18.73 25.79
C ILE A 413 18.14 -17.31 25.96
N GLU A 414 17.80 -16.63 27.05
CA GLU A 414 18.25 -15.26 27.35
C GLU A 414 19.78 -15.18 27.43
N ASN A 415 20.42 -16.08 28.19
CA ASN A 415 21.87 -16.08 28.34
C ASN A 415 22.59 -16.32 27.01
N ASN A 416 22.10 -17.25 26.19
CA ASN A 416 22.69 -17.55 24.90
C ASN A 416 22.48 -16.40 23.90
N LEU A 417 21.31 -15.79 23.89
CA LEU A 417 21.02 -14.60 23.08
C LEU A 417 21.93 -13.42 23.48
N MET A 418 22.08 -13.16 24.78
CA MET A 418 22.99 -12.13 25.29
C MET A 418 24.44 -12.43 24.94
N THR A 419 24.86 -13.70 24.95
CA THR A 419 26.19 -14.10 24.52
C THR A 419 26.43 -13.75 23.05
N ILE A 420 25.48 -14.06 22.18
CA ILE A 420 25.55 -13.72 20.75
C ILE A 420 25.62 -12.20 20.58
N LEU A 421 24.75 -11.45 21.28
CA LEU A 421 24.72 -9.98 21.22
C LEU A 421 26.05 -9.36 21.67
N TYR A 422 26.61 -9.78 22.80
CA TYR A 422 27.88 -9.26 23.30
C TYR A 422 29.04 -9.58 22.35
N ASN A 423 29.10 -10.80 21.81
CA ASN A 423 30.08 -11.16 20.78
C ASN A 423 29.93 -10.27 19.54
N PHE A 424 28.70 -9.97 19.13
CA PHE A 424 28.42 -9.09 18.00
C PHE A 424 28.75 -7.61 18.29
N MET A 425 28.67 -7.18 19.55
CA MET A 425 29.10 -5.84 19.97
C MET A 425 30.61 -5.76 20.28
N GLY A 426 31.34 -6.88 20.19
CA GLY A 426 32.76 -6.98 20.57
C GLY A 426 33.02 -6.76 22.06
N ILE A 427 32.02 -7.01 22.91
CA ILE A 427 32.14 -6.95 24.36
C ILE A 427 32.51 -8.36 24.84
N ALA A 428 33.74 -8.53 25.35
CA ALA A 428 34.12 -9.77 26.01
C ALA A 428 33.36 -9.90 27.34
N MET A 429 32.66 -11.01 27.56
CA MET A 429 32.07 -11.37 28.85
C MET A 429 33.09 -11.93 29.83
#